data_AF-A0A5E7YQ28-F1
#
_entry.id   AF-A0A5E7YQ28-F1
#
_cell.length_a   1.000
_cell.length_b   1.000
_cell.length_c   1.000
_cell.angle_alpha   90.00
_cell.angle_beta   90.00
_cell.angle_gamma   90.00
#
_symmetry.space_group_name_H-M   'P 1'
#
loop_
_entity.id
_entity.type
_entity.pdbx_description
1 polymer ?
#
loop_
_entity_poly.entity_id
_entity_poly.type
_entity_poly.pdbx_seq_one_letter_code
_entity_poly.pdbx_strand_id
1 'polypeptide(L)'
;MKKLSIGVIALLAANLGACATVLNGTHTSYTADSRPAGAAVKFSNGSSCTTPCKLEFRRKDDVRADITLPGYKPTYVLIQSKLAGSAFGNILLGGGVGAIVDGSNGASNRLYPRPLIVRLATVDSSDGAVLLDEKGNVVKTVKAHNDSVRADVSKTVGPRLAGLEGSDPQ
;
A
#
# COMPACT_ATOMS: atom_id res chain seq x y z
N MET A 1 -8.17 11.00 -64.67
CA MET A 1 -6.90 11.76 -64.62
C MET A 1 -7.10 12.95 -63.68
N LYS A 2 -6.98 12.75 -62.36
CA LYS A 2 -5.90 13.22 -61.47
C LYS A 2 -5.57 14.72 -61.60
N LYS A 3 -6.08 15.52 -60.64
CA LYS A 3 -5.34 16.64 -60.03
C LYS A 3 -5.63 16.65 -58.52
N LEU A 4 -4.58 16.34 -57.76
CA LEU A 4 -4.49 16.32 -56.31
C LEU A 4 -3.62 17.52 -55.92
N SER A 5 -4.08 18.43 -55.06
CA SER A 5 -3.28 19.47 -54.39
C SER A 5 -4.10 19.99 -53.20
N ILE A 6 -3.96 19.37 -52.03
CA ILE A 6 -3.06 19.80 -50.93
C ILE A 6 -3.38 21.24 -50.50
N GLY A 7 -4.30 21.37 -49.54
CA GLY A 7 -4.53 22.58 -48.75
C GLY A 7 -4.51 22.18 -47.28
N VAL A 8 -3.38 22.48 -46.65
CA VAL A 8 -2.91 21.96 -45.36
C VAL A 8 -3.81 22.41 -44.20
N ILE A 9 -4.15 21.41 -43.39
CA ILE A 9 -4.71 21.47 -42.04
C ILE A 9 -3.84 22.38 -41.16
N ALA A 10 -4.38 23.52 -40.73
CA ALA A 10 -3.77 24.39 -39.72
C ALA A 10 -4.72 24.57 -38.52
N LEU A 11 -5.09 23.45 -37.91
CA LEU A 11 -5.53 23.40 -36.52
C LEU A 11 -4.27 23.44 -35.63
N LEU A 12 -3.72 24.62 -35.35
CA LEU A 12 -2.55 24.73 -34.48
C LEU A 12 -2.49 26.11 -33.80
N ALA A 13 -3.09 26.23 -32.60
CA ALA A 13 -2.72 27.22 -31.58
C ALA A 13 -3.50 27.08 -30.24
N ALA A 14 -4.34 26.06 -30.04
CA ALA A 14 -4.95 25.82 -28.74
C ALA A 14 -4.10 24.83 -27.93
N ASN A 15 -3.61 25.29 -26.77
CA ASN A 15 -3.08 24.51 -25.65
C ASN A 15 -1.58 24.18 -25.63
N LEU A 16 -0.73 25.18 -25.39
CA LEU A 16 0.56 24.96 -24.70
C LEU A 16 0.49 25.25 -23.19
N GLY A 17 -0.69 25.06 -22.58
CA GLY A 17 -0.84 25.03 -21.12
C GLY A 17 -0.47 23.67 -20.52
N ALA A 18 0.68 23.11 -20.88
CA ALA A 18 1.16 21.83 -20.36
C ALA A 18 2.33 22.01 -19.38
N CYS A 19 2.18 22.90 -18.40
CA CYS A 19 2.90 22.77 -17.13
C CYS A 19 2.07 21.89 -16.18
N ALA A 20 1.85 20.64 -16.58
CA ALA A 20 1.37 19.60 -15.65
C ALA A 20 2.61 19.00 -14.98
N THR A 21 3.03 19.65 -13.90
CA THR A 21 4.12 19.24 -13.00
C THR A 21 3.89 17.80 -12.52
N VAL A 22 4.50 16.81 -13.20
CA VAL A 22 4.61 15.44 -12.67
C VAL A 22 5.78 15.42 -11.67
N LEU A 23 5.58 16.10 -10.53
CA LEU A 23 6.46 15.98 -9.35
C LEU A 23 5.79 15.20 -8.23
N ASN A 24 4.97 14.20 -8.57
CA ASN A 24 4.70 13.13 -7.61
C ASN A 24 5.94 12.23 -7.60
N GLY A 25 6.84 12.47 -6.65
CA GLY A 25 8.01 11.61 -6.45
C GLY A 25 7.60 10.16 -6.23
N THR A 26 8.52 9.23 -6.52
CA THR A 26 8.33 7.78 -6.32
C THR A 26 8.28 7.37 -4.84
N HIS A 27 8.57 8.32 -3.94
CA HIS A 27 8.53 8.14 -2.50
C HIS A 27 7.30 8.81 -1.89
N THR A 28 6.88 8.31 -0.74
CA THR A 28 5.83 8.88 0.08
C THR A 28 6.24 8.78 1.52
N SER A 29 5.89 9.82 2.27
CA SER A 29 5.89 9.70 3.71
C SER A 29 4.88 8.63 4.16
N TYR A 30 5.30 7.83 5.13
CA TYR A 30 4.55 6.73 5.71
C TYR A 30 4.62 6.83 7.23
N THR A 31 3.45 6.88 7.87
CA THR A 31 3.32 6.99 9.32
C THR A 31 2.87 5.65 9.89
N ALA A 32 3.52 5.22 10.97
CA ALA A 32 3.12 4.07 11.75
C ALA A 32 2.84 4.49 13.20
N ASP A 33 1.67 4.13 13.71
CA ASP A 33 1.21 4.32 15.07
C ASP A 33 0.69 3.00 15.64
N SER A 34 0.81 2.83 16.95
CA SER A 34 0.28 1.66 17.65
C SER A 34 -0.41 2.03 18.95
N ARG A 35 -1.35 1.19 19.37
CA ARG A 35 -2.07 1.28 20.64
C ARG A 35 -1.86 -0.01 21.44
N PRO A 36 -1.16 0.04 22.59
CA PRO A 36 -0.46 1.21 23.15
C PRO A 36 0.78 1.61 22.31
N ALA A 37 1.25 2.84 22.47
CA ALA A 37 2.46 3.34 21.81
C ALA A 37 3.74 2.65 22.33
N GLY A 38 4.85 2.82 21.61
CA GLY A 38 6.15 2.24 21.98
C GLY A 38 6.43 0.86 21.37
N ALA A 39 5.57 0.37 20.46
CA ALA A 39 5.82 -0.88 19.75
C ALA A 39 6.98 -0.72 18.76
N ALA A 40 7.87 -1.72 18.72
CA ALA A 40 8.93 -1.83 17.73
C ALA A 40 8.34 -2.35 16.42
N VAL A 41 8.71 -1.71 15.31
CA VAL A 41 8.25 -2.08 13.97
C VAL A 41 9.46 -2.31 13.07
N LYS A 42 9.53 -3.51 12.47
CA LYS A 42 10.51 -3.87 11.46
C LYS A 42 9.80 -4.03 10.12
N PHE A 43 10.33 -3.39 9.09
CA PHE A 43 9.76 -3.45 7.75
C PHE A 43 10.60 -4.36 6.85
N SER A 44 9.96 -5.08 5.94
CA SER A 44 10.65 -5.96 4.98
C SER A 44 11.57 -5.22 4.00
N ASN A 45 11.46 -3.89 3.91
CA ASN A 45 12.36 -3.04 3.13
C ASN A 45 13.64 -2.64 3.88
N GLY A 46 13.88 -3.19 5.08
CA GLY A 46 15.04 -2.91 5.92
C GLY A 46 14.89 -1.72 6.87
N SER A 47 13.81 -0.95 6.77
CA SER A 47 13.52 0.13 7.71
C SER A 47 13.04 -0.41 9.05
N SER A 48 13.26 0.34 10.12
CA SER A 48 12.66 0.04 11.44
C SER A 48 12.42 1.32 12.24
N CYS A 49 11.48 1.28 13.17
CA CYS A 49 11.20 2.39 14.07
C CYS A 49 10.49 1.94 15.36
N THR A 50 10.35 2.86 16.31
CA THR A 50 9.45 2.70 17.47
C THR A 50 8.26 3.64 17.29
N THR A 51 7.04 3.12 17.46
CA THR A 51 5.80 3.89 17.23
C THR A 51 5.50 4.90 18.35
N PRO A 52 4.93 6.08 18.03
CA PRO A 52 4.59 6.58 16.70
C PRO A 52 5.82 7.07 15.93
N CYS A 53 5.89 6.80 14.62
CA CYS A 53 7.03 7.17 13.77
C CYS A 53 6.60 7.58 12.35
N LYS A 54 7.49 8.30 11.66
CA LYS A 54 7.33 8.71 10.26
C LYS A 54 8.57 8.29 9.47
N LEU A 55 8.38 7.62 8.34
CA LEU A 55 9.40 7.10 7.44
C LEU A 55 9.11 7.52 6.01
N GLU A 56 10.06 7.31 5.09
CA GLU A 56 9.89 7.53 3.65
C GLU A 56 9.96 6.20 2.91
N PHE A 57 8.88 5.80 2.24
CA PHE A 57 8.79 4.54 1.49
C PHE A 57 8.60 4.78 0.00
N ARG A 58 9.08 3.85 -0.83
CA ARG A 58 8.72 3.83 -2.26
C ARG A 58 7.26 3.43 -2.43
N ARG A 59 6.51 4.22 -3.19
CA ARG A 59 5.07 4.05 -3.42
C ARG A 59 4.72 2.74 -4.10
N LYS A 60 5.66 2.19 -4.87
CA LYS A 60 5.45 1.01 -5.73
C LYS A 60 5.67 -0.31 -5.00
N ASP A 61 6.40 -0.30 -3.89
CA ASP A 61 6.87 -1.51 -3.22
C ASP A 61 5.82 -1.95 -2.19
N ASP A 62 5.38 -3.22 -2.27
CA ASP A 62 4.66 -3.85 -1.17
C ASP A 62 5.64 -4.10 -0.01
N VAL A 63 5.15 -3.96 1.22
CA VAL A 63 5.99 -4.06 2.42
C VAL A 63 5.25 -4.84 3.50
N ARG A 64 5.96 -5.69 4.25
CA ARG A 64 5.46 -6.26 5.51
C ARG A 64 5.98 -5.43 6.67
N ALA A 65 5.12 -5.14 7.64
CA ALA A 65 5.49 -4.53 8.91
C ALA A 65 5.30 -5.54 10.04
N ASP A 66 6.40 -6.00 10.63
CA ASP A 66 6.43 -6.86 11.82
C ASP A 66 6.47 -6.00 13.08
N ILE A 67 5.46 -6.16 13.93
CA ILE A 67 5.22 -5.31 15.09
C ILE A 67 5.31 -6.15 16.37
N THR A 68 6.14 -5.70 17.30
CA THR A 68 6.33 -6.35 18.60
C THR A 68 6.29 -5.36 19.74
N LEU A 69 5.67 -5.78 20.84
CA LEU A 69 5.64 -5.04 22.11
C LEU A 69 5.54 -6.05 23.26
N PRO A 70 6.36 -5.95 24.32
CA PRO A 70 6.28 -6.85 25.47
C PRO A 70 4.87 -6.87 26.09
N GLY A 71 4.35 -8.07 26.38
CA GLY A 71 2.98 -8.27 26.89
C GLY A 71 1.89 -8.32 25.80
N TYR A 72 2.25 -8.14 24.53
CA TYR A 72 1.33 -8.19 23.40
C TYR A 72 1.70 -9.29 22.42
N LYS A 73 0.70 -9.79 21.70
CA LYS A 73 0.90 -10.80 20.65
C LYS A 73 1.69 -10.19 19.49
N PRO A 74 2.80 -10.82 19.05
CA PRO A 74 3.46 -10.44 17.81
C PRO A 74 2.46 -10.41 16.66
N THR A 75 2.52 -9.36 15.84
CA THR A 75 1.58 -9.15 14.75
C THR A 75 2.34 -8.61 13.56
N TYR A 76 2.01 -9.08 12.35
CA TYR A 76 2.49 -8.46 11.12
C TYR A 76 1.33 -7.88 10.33
N VAL A 77 1.58 -6.80 9.58
CA VAL A 77 0.61 -6.16 8.68
C VAL A 77 1.21 -6.10 7.28
N LEU A 78 0.46 -6.58 6.29
CA LEU A 78 0.82 -6.45 4.88
C LEU A 78 0.38 -5.09 4.35
N ILE A 79 1.33 -4.34 3.79
CA ILE A 79 1.14 -3.02 3.21
C ILE A 79 1.21 -3.18 1.70
N GLN A 80 0.09 -2.92 1.03
CA GLN A 80 -0.04 -3.11 -0.41
C GLN A 80 0.03 -1.78 -1.15
N SER A 81 0.87 -1.74 -2.18
CA SER A 81 0.97 -0.73 -3.21
C SER A 81 -0.16 -0.91 -4.22
N LYS A 82 -1.01 0.11 -4.36
CA LYS A 82 -2.13 0.14 -5.33
C LYS A 82 -2.14 1.44 -6.12
N LEU A 83 -2.56 1.39 -7.37
CA LEU A 83 -2.76 2.58 -8.18
C LEU A 83 -3.78 3.55 -7.52
N ALA A 84 -3.44 4.83 -7.45
CA ALA A 84 -4.35 5.88 -7.04
C ALA A 84 -5.56 5.92 -8.00
N GLY A 85 -6.72 5.47 -7.54
CA GLY A 85 -7.97 5.45 -8.34
C GLY A 85 -8.55 4.05 -8.55
N SER A 86 -7.73 2.98 -8.54
CA SER A 86 -8.24 1.60 -8.50
C SER A 86 -8.89 1.24 -7.15
N ALA A 87 -8.74 2.11 -6.15
CA ALA A 87 -9.45 2.04 -4.89
C ALA A 87 -10.91 2.53 -4.97
N PHE A 88 -11.36 3.15 -6.08
CA PHE A 88 -12.67 3.83 -6.14
C PHE A 88 -13.54 3.51 -7.38
N GLY A 89 -13.17 2.58 -8.27
CA GLY A 89 -14.00 2.27 -9.44
C GLY A 89 -13.80 0.86 -9.98
N ASN A 90 -14.91 0.12 -10.08
CA ASN A 90 -15.09 -1.20 -10.72
C ASN A 90 -14.62 -2.45 -9.96
N ILE A 91 -15.28 -2.69 -8.81
CA ILE A 91 -15.74 -4.06 -8.48
C ILE A 91 -16.91 -4.37 -9.41
N LEU A 92 -16.62 -4.76 -10.66
CA LEU A 92 -17.64 -5.24 -11.61
C LEU A 92 -17.09 -6.29 -12.59
N LEU A 93 -15.92 -6.86 -12.30
CA LEU A 93 -15.44 -8.09 -12.93
C LEU A 93 -14.86 -8.96 -11.81
N GLY A 94 -15.69 -9.89 -11.34
CA GLY A 94 -15.26 -10.89 -10.37
C GLY A 94 -14.12 -11.75 -10.92
N GLY A 95 -13.20 -12.12 -10.03
CA GLY A 95 -12.19 -13.14 -10.28
C GLY A 95 -10.87 -12.60 -10.85
N GLY A 96 -9.79 -12.90 -10.14
CA GLY A 96 -8.38 -12.96 -10.57
C GLY A 96 -7.94 -12.14 -11.79
N VAL A 97 -6.92 -11.30 -11.57
CA VAL A 97 -6.11 -10.62 -12.61
C VAL A 97 -6.80 -9.39 -13.21
N GLY A 98 -6.41 -8.21 -12.75
CA GLY A 98 -7.00 -6.96 -13.27
C GLY A 98 -6.29 -5.67 -12.88
N ALA A 99 -4.98 -5.70 -12.69
CA ALA A 99 -4.17 -4.49 -12.74
C ALA A 99 -2.82 -4.85 -13.37
N ILE A 100 -2.82 -5.08 -14.69
CA ILE A 100 -1.60 -4.93 -15.48
C ILE A 100 -1.26 -3.45 -15.40
N VAL A 101 -0.43 -3.11 -14.40
CA VAL A 101 -0.02 -1.76 -14.08
C VAL A 101 1.05 -1.32 -15.08
N ASP A 102 0.66 -0.55 -16.10
CA ASP A 102 1.62 0.41 -16.67
C ASP A 102 1.50 1.73 -15.92
N GLY A 103 2.24 1.78 -14.81
CA GLY A 103 2.70 3.01 -14.20
C GLY A 103 4.20 2.89 -14.07
N SER A 104 4.92 3.05 -15.19
CA SER A 104 6.35 2.75 -15.36
C SER A 104 7.29 3.22 -14.22
N ASN A 105 6.91 4.18 -13.38
CA ASN A 105 7.68 4.61 -12.20
C ASN A 105 6.98 4.41 -10.83
N GLY A 106 5.70 4.03 -10.79
CA GLY A 106 4.90 3.88 -9.56
C GLY A 106 4.58 5.19 -8.81
N ALA A 107 4.77 6.36 -9.42
CA ALA A 107 4.45 7.67 -8.84
C ALA A 107 2.96 7.82 -8.49
N SER A 108 2.10 7.17 -9.27
CA SER A 108 0.66 7.14 -9.06
C SER A 108 0.22 6.11 -8.02
N ASN A 109 1.11 5.30 -7.44
CA ASN A 109 0.73 4.30 -6.45
C ASN A 109 0.57 4.92 -5.05
N ARG A 110 -0.22 4.24 -4.21
CA ARG A 110 -0.41 4.54 -2.80
C ARG A 110 -0.31 3.24 -2.00
N LEU A 111 0.33 3.35 -0.84
CA LEU A 111 0.45 2.27 0.13
C LEU A 111 -0.81 2.21 0.99
N TYR A 112 -1.29 0.99 1.28
CA TYR A 112 -2.44 0.74 2.15
C TYR A 112 -2.17 -0.40 3.12
N PRO A 113 -2.46 -0.25 4.43
CA PRO A 113 -3.04 0.95 5.05
C PRO A 113 -2.04 2.12 5.09
N ARG A 114 -2.53 3.36 5.09
CA ARG A 114 -1.72 4.58 5.27
C ARG A 114 -2.62 5.70 5.83
N PRO A 115 -2.39 6.16 7.08
CA PRO A 115 -1.38 5.70 8.02
C PRO A 115 -1.61 4.26 8.49
N LEU A 116 -0.55 3.59 8.94
CA LEU A 116 -0.67 2.33 9.69
C LEU A 116 -1.01 2.67 11.12
N ILE A 117 -2.24 2.41 11.56
CA ILE A 117 -2.64 2.56 12.96
C ILE A 117 -3.15 1.19 13.42
N VAL A 118 -2.43 0.58 14.35
CA VAL A 118 -2.75 -0.77 14.86
C VAL A 118 -3.06 -0.73 16.35
N ARG A 119 -4.11 -1.41 16.79
CA ARG A 119 -4.32 -1.72 18.19
C ARG A 119 -3.91 -3.17 18.44
N LEU A 120 -2.92 -3.35 19.30
CA LEU A 120 -2.35 -4.64 19.62
C LEU A 120 -3.25 -5.40 20.58
N ALA A 121 -3.30 -6.72 20.41
CA ALA A 121 -3.95 -7.62 21.36
C ALA A 121 -2.93 -8.07 22.40
N THR A 122 -3.32 -8.06 23.68
CA THR A 122 -2.51 -8.62 24.76
C THR A 122 -2.42 -10.13 24.63
N VAL A 123 -1.38 -10.73 25.21
CA VAL A 123 -1.16 -12.19 25.11
C VAL A 123 -2.25 -13.04 25.76
N ASP A 124 -2.95 -12.49 26.75
CA ASP A 124 -4.06 -13.11 27.50
C ASP A 124 -5.43 -12.90 26.85
N SER A 125 -5.56 -11.98 25.88
CA SER A 125 -6.81 -11.75 25.16
C SER A 125 -7.11 -12.90 24.19
N SER A 126 -8.38 -13.26 24.00
CA SER A 126 -8.81 -14.16 22.91
C SER A 126 -8.85 -13.45 21.55
N ASP A 127 -8.88 -12.13 21.53
CA ASP A 127 -8.94 -11.32 20.31
C ASP A 127 -7.56 -11.20 19.62
N GLY A 128 -7.60 -10.78 18.35
CA GLY A 128 -6.43 -10.44 17.56
C GLY A 128 -6.26 -8.92 17.41
N ALA A 129 -5.09 -8.49 16.92
CA ALA A 129 -4.85 -7.08 16.64
C ALA A 129 -5.82 -6.54 15.56
N VAL A 130 -6.14 -5.25 15.65
CA VAL A 130 -7.07 -4.57 14.73
C VAL A 130 -6.44 -3.33 14.12
N LEU A 131 -6.84 -3.02 12.88
CA LEU A 131 -6.50 -1.76 12.23
C LEU A 131 -7.50 -0.68 12.61
N LEU A 132 -7.00 0.51 12.88
CA LEU A 132 -7.80 1.69 13.22
C LEU A 132 -7.79 2.72 12.08
N ASP A 133 -8.83 3.55 12.04
CA ASP A 133 -8.84 4.78 11.26
C ASP A 133 -8.13 5.91 12.04
N GLU A 134 -7.97 7.08 11.41
CA GLU A 134 -7.35 8.26 12.04
C GLU A 134 -8.13 8.78 13.25
N LYS A 135 -9.40 8.42 13.38
CA LYS A 135 -10.26 8.78 14.52
C LYS A 135 -10.18 7.75 15.65
N GLY A 136 -9.45 6.65 15.47
CA GLY A 136 -9.31 5.56 16.44
C GLY A 136 -10.41 4.50 16.39
N ASN A 137 -11.31 4.53 15.40
CA ASN A 137 -12.34 3.51 15.23
C ASN A 137 -11.75 2.26 14.57
N VAL A 138 -12.29 1.10 14.93
CA VAL A 138 -11.88 -0.18 14.34
C VAL A 138 -12.37 -0.27 12.89
N VAL A 139 -11.43 -0.42 11.96
CA VAL A 139 -11.71 -0.63 10.52
C VAL A 139 -11.94 -2.11 10.24
N LYS A 140 -11.02 -2.96 10.69
CA LYS A 140 -11.07 -4.43 10.55
C LYS A 140 -9.98 -5.10 11.39
N THR A 141 -10.03 -6.42 11.52
CA THR A 141 -8.94 -7.18 12.13
C THR A 141 -7.71 -7.22 11.22
N VAL A 142 -6.52 -7.27 11.80
CA VAL A 142 -5.26 -7.42 11.04
C VAL A 142 -5.28 -8.71 10.23
N LYS A 143 -5.85 -9.80 10.80
CA LYS A 143 -6.03 -11.07 10.08
C LYS A 143 -6.86 -10.89 8.81
N ALA A 144 -8.04 -10.27 8.91
CA ALA A 144 -8.91 -10.06 7.76
C ALA A 144 -8.27 -9.15 6.70
N HIS A 145 -7.51 -8.14 7.13
CA HIS A 145 -6.71 -7.32 6.22
C HIS A 145 -5.67 -8.15 5.47
N ASN A 146 -4.81 -8.86 6.20
CA ASN A 146 -3.74 -9.67 5.60
C ASN A 146 -4.31 -10.73 4.66
N ASP A 147 -5.35 -11.45 5.06
CA ASP A 147 -5.99 -12.47 4.23
C ASP A 147 -6.51 -11.89 2.90
N SER A 148 -6.99 -10.64 2.91
CA SER A 148 -7.51 -9.98 1.70
C SER A 148 -6.45 -9.53 0.69
N VAL A 149 -5.21 -9.30 1.14
CA VAL A 149 -4.12 -8.76 0.28
C VAL A 149 -2.98 -9.75 0.05
N ARG A 150 -2.90 -10.81 0.86
CA ARG A 150 -1.80 -11.78 0.90
C ARG A 150 -1.44 -12.36 -0.47
N ALA A 151 -2.44 -12.80 -1.25
CA ALA A 151 -2.18 -13.44 -2.54
C ALA A 151 -1.60 -12.47 -3.58
N ASP A 152 -1.87 -11.18 -3.45
CA ASP A 152 -1.29 -10.17 -4.33
C ASP A 152 0.09 -9.75 -3.83
N VAL A 153 0.21 -9.45 -2.54
CA VAL A 153 1.47 -9.06 -1.90
C VAL A 153 2.51 -10.17 -2.01
N SER A 154 2.13 -11.45 -1.98
CA SER A 154 3.06 -12.57 -2.16
C SER A 154 3.78 -12.58 -3.49
N LYS A 155 3.22 -11.95 -4.53
CA LYS A 155 3.85 -11.87 -5.85
C LYS A 155 5.09 -10.98 -5.85
N THR A 156 5.19 -10.06 -4.88
CA THR A 156 6.25 -9.05 -4.78
C THR A 156 7.18 -9.32 -3.59
N VAL A 157 6.64 -9.58 -2.39
CA VAL A 157 7.45 -9.86 -1.18
C VAL A 157 7.75 -11.35 -0.98
N GLY A 158 7.17 -12.22 -1.81
CA GLY A 158 7.30 -13.67 -1.70
C GLY A 158 6.27 -14.32 -0.77
N PRO A 159 6.01 -15.63 -0.94
CA PRO A 159 4.95 -16.34 -0.23
C PRO A 159 5.19 -16.45 1.29
N ARG A 160 6.45 -16.60 1.72
CA ARG A 160 6.82 -16.64 3.14
C ARG A 160 6.44 -15.35 3.87
N LEU A 161 6.91 -14.20 3.40
CA LEU A 161 6.60 -12.92 4.04
C LEU A 161 5.10 -12.59 3.98
N ALA A 162 4.39 -13.05 2.95
CA ALA A 162 2.94 -12.88 2.87
C ALA A 162 2.14 -13.82 3.79
N GLY A 163 2.78 -14.79 4.45
CA GLY A 163 2.12 -15.78 5.30
C GLY A 163 1.39 -16.89 4.52
N LEU A 164 1.85 -17.23 3.31
CA LEU A 164 1.37 -18.35 2.50
C LEU A 164 2.15 -19.65 2.68
N GLU A 165 3.37 -19.58 3.19
CA GLU A 165 4.19 -20.74 3.51
C GLU A 165 4.48 -20.79 5.01
N GLY A 166 4.64 -22.01 5.54
CA GLY A 166 4.62 -22.38 6.96
C GLY A 166 5.21 -21.37 7.96
N SER A 167 4.58 -21.34 9.14
CA SER A 167 4.94 -20.63 10.38
C SER A 167 6.20 -19.77 10.29
N ASP A 168 6.03 -18.44 10.29
CA ASP A 168 7.11 -17.47 10.43
C ASP A 168 8.11 -17.92 11.51
N PRO A 169 9.43 -17.85 11.27
CA PRO A 169 10.40 -17.99 12.35
C PRO A 169 10.11 -16.92 13.40
N GLN A 170 9.81 -17.35 14.62
CA GLN A 170 9.78 -16.48 15.80
C GLN A 170 11.18 -15.93 16.08
#